data_AF-A0A529L4S4-F1
#
_entry.id   AF-A0A529L4S4-F1
#
_cell.length_a   1.000
_cell.length_b   1.000
_cell.length_c   1.000
_cell.angle_alpha   90.00
_cell.angle_beta   90.00
_cell.angle_gamma   90.00
#
_symmetry.space_group_name_H-M   'P 1'
#
loop_
_entity.id
_entity.type
_entity.pdbx_description
1 polymer ?
#
loop_
_entity_poly.entity_id
_entity_poly.type
_entity_poly.pdbx_seq_one_letter_code
_entity_poly.pdbx_strand_id
1 'polypeptide(L)'
;IDDWSSFGQRTTLSGTVIIDNVKVPKTHLVPGYKGYDKPTADGAIFQIIQVAVDTGIAQAAIDETVHFVRTKSRAWIDSGVDNAWDDPYTIQAIGDLTLRLHAAQALLEKAGLAIDRAVAEPNAETVAHAQIVTAEAKILSTEIAIAATNKLFELAGTRSTLAEHNLDRHWRNARTHTLH
;
A
#
# COMPACT_ATOMS: atom_id res chain seq x y z
N ILE A 1 -1.91 10.41 24.16
CA ILE A 1 -1.01 11.59 24.10
C ILE A 1 -0.91 11.95 22.62
N ASP A 2 -0.88 13.23 22.26
CA ASP A 2 -0.72 13.63 20.86
C ASP A 2 0.77 13.69 20.50
N ASP A 3 1.38 12.51 20.37
CA ASP A 3 2.82 12.32 20.16
C ASP A 3 3.16 11.54 18.88
N TRP A 4 2.19 11.37 17.97
CA TRP A 4 2.44 10.75 16.67
C TRP A 4 3.13 11.72 15.72
N SER A 5 4.39 11.45 15.37
CA SER A 5 5.22 12.36 14.56
C SER A 5 5.97 11.68 13.40
N SER A 6 5.38 10.65 12.78
CA SER A 6 5.96 9.98 11.61
C SER A 6 6.00 10.88 10.36
N PHE A 7 6.94 10.65 9.44
CA PHE A 7 7.03 11.40 8.18
C PHE A 7 5.89 11.05 7.20
N GLY A 8 5.42 9.81 7.24
CA GLY A 8 4.26 9.31 6.50
C GLY A 8 3.19 8.79 7.46
N GLN A 9 2.01 8.47 6.93
CA GLN A 9 0.85 8.04 7.74
C GLN A 9 0.51 9.05 8.85
N ARG A 10 0.64 10.35 8.56
CA ARG A 10 0.63 11.44 9.56
C ARG A 10 -0.69 11.60 10.31
N THR A 11 -1.79 11.09 9.76
CA THR A 11 -3.15 11.27 10.28
C THR A 11 -3.75 9.98 10.84
N THR A 12 -2.94 8.94 11.08
CA THR A 12 -3.42 7.66 11.62
C THR A 12 -3.60 7.66 13.13
N LEU A 13 -3.12 8.70 13.83
CA LEU A 13 -3.18 8.83 15.28
C LEU A 13 -2.51 7.64 16.00
N SER A 14 -1.42 7.10 15.44
CA SER A 14 -0.69 5.92 15.97
C SER A 14 0.22 6.25 17.17
N GLY A 15 -0.19 7.22 17.99
CA GLY A 15 0.54 7.69 19.16
C GLY A 15 0.29 6.86 20.42
N THR A 16 0.81 7.34 21.54
CA THR A 16 0.79 6.63 22.82
C THR A 16 -0.58 6.64 23.48
N VAL A 17 -1.03 5.47 23.93
CA VAL A 17 -2.19 5.28 24.82
C VAL A 17 -1.68 4.94 26.22
N ILE A 18 -2.08 5.74 27.23
CA ILE A 18 -1.84 5.45 28.65
C ILE A 18 -3.13 4.89 29.25
N ILE A 19 -3.03 3.72 29.87
CA ILE A 19 -4.12 3.08 30.61
C ILE A 19 -3.72 3.06 32.08
N ASP A 20 -4.25 3.99 32.87
CA ASP A 20 -4.00 4.09 34.31
C ASP A 20 -5.31 3.91 35.09
N ASN A 21 -5.40 2.84 35.88
CA ASN A 21 -6.55 2.49 36.72
C ASN A 21 -7.92 2.51 35.99
N VAL A 22 -7.92 2.28 34.68
CA VAL A 22 -9.14 2.24 33.86
C VAL A 22 -9.94 0.98 34.19
N LYS A 23 -11.18 1.16 34.62
CA LYS A 23 -12.10 0.05 34.90
C LYS A 23 -12.84 -0.33 33.61
N VAL A 24 -12.81 -1.62 33.28
CA VAL A 24 -13.55 -2.19 32.14
C VAL A 24 -14.70 -3.07 32.67
N PRO A 25 -15.96 -2.80 32.30
CA PRO A 25 -17.07 -3.69 32.64
C PRO A 25 -16.84 -5.09 32.10
N LYS A 26 -17.25 -6.13 32.85
CA LYS A 26 -17.16 -7.53 32.40
C LYS A 26 -17.90 -7.77 31.07
N THR A 27 -18.94 -6.99 30.79
CA THR A 27 -19.70 -7.03 29.54
C THR A 27 -18.91 -6.55 28.31
N HIS A 28 -17.80 -5.83 28.50
CA HIS A 28 -16.93 -5.36 27.42
C HIS A 28 -15.68 -6.24 27.27
N LEU A 29 -15.60 -7.37 28.00
CA LEU A 29 -14.50 -8.30 27.89
C LEU A 29 -14.66 -9.15 26.64
N VAL A 30 -13.76 -8.97 25.68
CA VAL A 30 -13.59 -9.88 24.54
C VAL A 30 -12.52 -10.91 24.91
N PRO A 31 -12.84 -12.22 24.97
CA PRO A 31 -11.88 -13.26 25.35
C PRO A 31 -10.94 -13.59 24.18
N GLY A 32 -10.07 -12.64 23.80
CA GLY A 32 -9.21 -12.73 22.62
C GLY A 32 -8.33 -13.98 22.58
N TYR A 33 -7.92 -14.51 23.74
CA TYR A 33 -7.15 -15.76 23.83
C TYR A 33 -7.87 -16.96 23.19
N LYS A 34 -9.22 -16.99 23.23
CA LYS A 34 -10.01 -18.06 22.62
C LYS A 34 -9.99 -18.03 21.09
N GLY A 35 -9.64 -16.88 20.50
CA GLY A 35 -9.43 -16.73 19.07
C GLY A 35 -8.23 -17.54 18.55
N TYR A 36 -7.35 -18.02 19.43
CA TYR A 36 -6.21 -18.87 19.09
C TYR A 36 -6.44 -20.36 19.35
N ASP A 37 -7.56 -20.73 19.99
CA ASP A 37 -7.86 -22.14 20.32
C ASP A 37 -8.18 -22.98 19.07
N LYS A 38 -8.52 -22.32 17.96
CA LYS A 38 -8.85 -22.93 16.66
C LYS A 38 -8.24 -22.10 15.53
N PRO A 39 -8.02 -22.68 14.35
CA PRO A 39 -7.62 -21.91 13.17
C PRO A 39 -8.64 -20.80 12.85
N THR A 40 -8.18 -19.56 12.67
CA THR A 40 -9.00 -18.41 12.30
C THR A 40 -8.38 -17.63 11.14
N ALA A 41 -9.22 -16.97 10.34
CA ALA A 41 -8.78 -16.13 9.23
C ALA A 41 -8.26 -14.74 9.66
N ASP A 42 -8.35 -14.40 10.96
CA ASP A 42 -8.10 -13.06 11.50
C ASP A 42 -6.75 -12.50 11.05
N GLY A 43 -5.68 -13.30 11.11
CA GLY A 43 -4.35 -12.84 10.67
C GLY A 43 -4.32 -12.43 9.19
N ALA A 44 -5.02 -13.17 8.33
CA ALA A 44 -5.08 -12.88 6.89
C ALA A 44 -5.97 -11.65 6.65
N ILE A 45 -7.07 -11.51 7.39
CA ILE A 45 -7.93 -10.32 7.38
C ILE A 45 -7.14 -9.07 7.77
N PHE A 46 -6.31 -9.13 8.81
CA PHE A 46 -5.48 -7.98 9.19
C PHE A 46 -4.46 -7.61 8.12
N GLN A 47 -3.88 -8.61 7.44
CA GLN A 47 -2.85 -8.38 6.42
C GLN A 47 -3.44 -7.93 5.08
N ILE A 48 -4.60 -8.42 4.64
CA ILE A 48 -5.20 -8.00 3.36
C ILE A 48 -5.58 -6.52 3.36
N ILE A 49 -5.92 -5.96 4.53
CA ILE A 49 -6.11 -4.52 4.70
C ILE A 49 -4.81 -3.76 4.36
N GLN A 50 -3.67 -4.29 4.79
CA GLN A 50 -2.37 -3.67 4.49
C GLN A 50 -2.07 -3.73 2.99
N VAL A 51 -2.35 -4.88 2.36
CA VAL A 51 -2.21 -5.07 0.91
C VAL A 51 -3.04 -4.03 0.15
N ALA A 52 -4.30 -3.84 0.53
CA ALA A 52 -5.19 -2.88 -0.11
C ALA A 52 -4.68 -1.42 0.01
N VAL A 53 -4.15 -1.03 1.17
CA VAL A 53 -3.56 0.29 1.37
C VAL A 53 -2.31 0.49 0.51
N ASP A 54 -1.38 -0.47 0.51
CA ASP A 54 -0.16 -0.40 -0.29
C ASP A 54 -0.47 -0.33 -1.80
N THR A 55 -1.37 -1.19 -2.28
CA THR A 55 -1.86 -1.17 -3.67
C THR A 55 -2.53 0.15 -4.03
N GLY A 56 -3.33 0.73 -3.11
CA GLY A 56 -3.96 2.03 -3.31
C GLY A 56 -2.95 3.18 -3.42
N ILE A 57 -1.90 3.18 -2.59
CA ILE A 57 -0.81 4.16 -2.68
C ILE A 57 -0.06 4.01 -4.02
N ALA A 58 0.21 2.78 -4.45
CA ALA A 58 0.87 2.50 -5.72
C ALA A 58 0.06 3.05 -6.91
N GLN A 59 -1.25 2.77 -6.95
CA GLN A 59 -2.16 3.30 -7.98
C GLN A 59 -2.14 4.83 -8.00
N ALA A 60 -2.32 5.47 -6.84
CA ALA A 60 -2.35 6.92 -6.75
C ALA A 60 -1.01 7.57 -7.20
N ALA A 61 0.12 6.93 -6.89
CA ALA A 61 1.43 7.40 -7.34
C ALA A 61 1.60 7.27 -8.86
N ILE A 62 1.14 6.17 -9.46
CA ILE A 62 1.16 5.99 -10.93
C ILE A 62 0.27 7.03 -11.61
N ASP A 63 -0.96 7.21 -11.12
CA ASP A 63 -1.91 8.17 -11.70
C ASP A 63 -1.37 9.60 -11.62
N GLU A 64 -0.78 9.99 -10.50
CA GLU A 64 -0.19 11.32 -10.35
C GLU A 64 1.09 11.49 -11.16
N THR A 65 1.88 10.42 -11.34
CA THR A 65 3.02 10.42 -12.27
C THR A 65 2.55 10.71 -13.70
N VAL A 66 1.54 9.98 -14.18
CA VAL A 66 0.96 10.18 -15.51
C VAL A 66 0.43 11.61 -15.65
N HIS A 67 -0.31 12.10 -14.66
CA HIS A 67 -0.85 13.47 -14.69
C HIS A 67 0.27 14.51 -14.74
N PHE A 68 1.30 14.38 -13.91
CA PHE A 68 2.40 15.34 -13.84
C PHE A 68 3.22 15.33 -15.12
N VAL A 69 3.55 14.15 -15.65
CA VAL A 69 4.26 14.01 -16.94
C VAL A 69 3.51 14.71 -18.06
N ARG A 70 2.17 14.54 -18.09
CA ARG A 70 1.31 15.12 -19.13
C ARG A 70 1.09 16.63 -19.03
N THR A 71 1.33 17.25 -17.88
CA THR A 71 0.91 18.64 -17.64
C THR A 71 2.02 19.57 -17.17
N LYS A 72 3.11 19.04 -16.61
CA LYS A 72 4.17 19.83 -15.96
C LYS A 72 5.59 19.45 -16.41
N SER A 73 5.82 18.18 -16.79
CA SER A 73 7.13 17.73 -17.28
C SER A 73 7.47 18.30 -18.65
N ARG A 74 8.76 18.37 -18.94
CA ARG A 74 9.30 18.80 -20.23
C ARG A 74 10.00 17.63 -20.89
N ALA A 75 9.94 17.56 -22.22
CA ALA A 75 10.77 16.63 -22.96
C ALA A 75 12.26 16.84 -22.65
N TRP A 76 13.02 15.76 -22.63
CA TRP A 76 14.48 15.85 -22.51
C TRP A 76 15.05 16.55 -23.75
N ILE A 77 16.02 17.44 -23.57
CA ILE A 77 16.46 18.34 -24.65
C ILE A 77 16.97 17.61 -25.90
N ASP A 78 17.58 16.44 -25.71
CA ASP A 78 18.13 15.62 -26.78
C ASP A 78 17.25 14.42 -27.17
N SER A 79 16.01 14.36 -26.67
CA SER A 79 15.11 13.21 -26.94
C SER A 79 14.50 13.21 -28.33
N GLY A 80 14.46 14.37 -29.00
CA GLY A 80 13.81 14.51 -30.31
C GLY A 80 12.27 14.42 -30.28
N VAL A 81 11.64 14.43 -29.10
CA VAL A 81 10.18 14.48 -28.94
C VAL A 81 9.73 15.86 -28.44
N ASP A 82 8.50 16.25 -28.78
CA ASP A 82 7.93 17.54 -28.39
C ASP A 82 7.47 17.56 -26.93
N ASN A 83 7.01 16.42 -26.41
CA ASN A 83 6.46 16.31 -25.07
C ASN A 83 7.08 15.17 -24.26
N ALA A 84 7.12 15.32 -22.94
CA ALA A 84 7.65 14.29 -22.03
C ALA A 84 6.88 12.97 -22.11
N TRP A 85 5.57 13.01 -22.40
CA TRP A 85 4.74 11.81 -22.52
C TRP A 85 4.92 11.07 -23.85
N ASP A 86 5.63 11.65 -24.82
CA ASP A 86 5.96 11.00 -26.08
C ASP A 86 7.27 10.19 -25.99
N ASP A 87 8.02 10.32 -24.87
CA ASP A 87 9.26 9.58 -24.65
C ASP A 87 9.01 8.07 -24.48
N PRO A 88 9.57 7.21 -25.34
CA PRO A 88 9.36 5.76 -25.28
C PRO A 88 9.83 5.14 -23.96
N TYR A 89 10.85 5.69 -23.30
CA TYR A 89 11.33 5.17 -22.01
C TYR A 89 10.35 5.48 -20.88
N THR A 90 9.77 6.68 -20.91
CA THR A 90 8.70 7.06 -19.98
C THR A 90 7.47 6.19 -20.16
N ILE A 91 7.04 5.94 -21.41
CA ILE A 91 5.92 5.03 -21.73
C ILE A 91 6.21 3.61 -21.23
N GLN A 92 7.41 3.09 -21.50
CA GLN A 92 7.82 1.76 -21.05
C GLN A 92 7.79 1.63 -19.52
N ALA A 93 8.34 2.61 -18.80
CA ALA A 93 8.39 2.60 -17.34
C ALA A 93 6.99 2.63 -16.71
N ILE A 94 6.09 3.47 -17.24
CA ILE A 94 4.69 3.51 -16.78
C ILE A 94 3.99 2.18 -17.10
N GLY A 95 4.23 1.60 -18.28
CA GLY A 95 3.73 0.28 -18.65
C GLY A 95 4.14 -0.84 -17.69
N ASP A 96 5.42 -0.90 -17.30
CA ASP A 96 5.93 -1.85 -16.31
C ASP A 96 5.23 -1.68 -14.95
N LEU A 97 5.17 -0.45 -14.44
CA LEU A 97 4.50 -0.15 -13.17
C LEU A 97 3.02 -0.55 -13.20
N THR A 98 2.34 -0.28 -14.32
CA THR A 98 0.91 -0.60 -14.49
C THR A 98 0.68 -2.10 -14.53
N LEU A 99 1.52 -2.84 -15.27
CA LEU A 99 1.45 -4.30 -15.31
C LEU A 99 1.66 -4.92 -13.93
N ARG A 100 2.66 -4.45 -13.19
CA ARG A 100 2.95 -4.92 -11.82
C ARG A 100 1.85 -4.55 -10.84
N LEU A 101 1.22 -3.39 -11.00
CA LEU A 101 0.06 -2.99 -10.21
C LEU A 101 -1.13 -3.92 -10.47
N HIS A 102 -1.43 -4.23 -11.73
CA HIS A 102 -2.49 -5.18 -12.07
C HIS A 102 -2.22 -6.57 -11.46
N ALA A 103 -0.96 -7.01 -11.45
CA ALA A 103 -0.59 -8.25 -10.78
C ALA A 103 -0.84 -8.18 -9.25
N ALA A 104 -0.52 -7.06 -8.60
CA ALA A 104 -0.82 -6.85 -7.18
C ALA A 104 -2.32 -6.84 -6.90
N GLN A 105 -3.12 -6.20 -7.76
CA GLN A 105 -4.59 -6.18 -7.65
C GLN A 105 -5.19 -7.57 -7.82
N ALA A 106 -4.69 -8.37 -8.78
CA ALA A 106 -5.12 -9.75 -8.98
C ALA A 106 -4.78 -10.64 -7.77
N LEU A 107 -3.60 -10.47 -7.17
CA LEU A 107 -3.24 -11.18 -5.94
C LEU A 107 -4.08 -10.73 -4.73
N LEU A 108 -4.40 -9.44 -4.63
CA LEU A 108 -5.31 -8.91 -3.62
C LEU A 108 -6.69 -9.55 -3.72
N GLU A 109 -7.27 -9.64 -4.92
CA GLU A 109 -8.54 -10.32 -5.16
C GLU A 109 -8.47 -11.81 -4.79
N LYS A 110 -7.41 -12.50 -5.23
CA LYS A 110 -7.18 -13.91 -4.91
C LYS A 110 -7.07 -14.14 -3.39
N ALA A 111 -6.41 -13.24 -2.67
CA ALA A 111 -6.32 -13.28 -1.21
C ALA A 111 -7.70 -13.10 -0.57
N GLY A 112 -8.51 -12.17 -1.07
CA GLY A 112 -9.89 -11.94 -0.60
C GLY A 112 -10.75 -13.21 -0.72
N LEU A 113 -10.73 -13.86 -1.88
CA LEU A 113 -11.47 -15.12 -2.09
C LEU A 113 -10.98 -16.25 -1.18
N ALA A 114 -9.67 -16.34 -0.94
CA ALA A 114 -9.11 -17.33 -0.02
C ALA A 114 -9.54 -17.07 1.44
N ILE A 115 -9.59 -15.79 1.85
CA ILE A 115 -10.09 -15.38 3.16
C ILE A 115 -11.57 -15.70 3.31
N ASP A 116 -12.40 -15.39 2.31
CA ASP A 116 -13.84 -15.69 2.33
C ASP A 116 -14.08 -17.19 2.58
N ARG A 117 -13.30 -18.05 1.91
CA ARG A 117 -13.35 -19.50 2.13
C ARG A 117 -12.91 -19.89 3.55
N ALA A 118 -11.84 -19.30 4.06
CA ALA A 118 -11.36 -19.57 5.42
C ALA A 118 -12.31 -19.08 6.51
N VAL A 119 -13.08 -18.02 6.25
CA VAL A 119 -14.14 -17.52 7.14
C VAL A 119 -15.36 -18.45 7.11
N ALA A 120 -15.77 -18.89 5.92
CA ALA A 120 -16.92 -19.79 5.77
C ALA A 120 -16.67 -21.20 6.34
N GLU A 121 -15.47 -21.73 6.13
CA GLU A 121 -15.07 -23.08 6.54
C GLU A 121 -13.70 -23.07 7.25
N PRO A 122 -13.63 -22.58 8.50
CA PRO A 122 -12.36 -22.43 9.20
C PRO A 122 -11.77 -23.77 9.60
N ASN A 123 -10.64 -24.12 8.99
CA ASN A 123 -9.81 -25.26 9.37
C ASN A 123 -8.34 -24.97 9.06
N ALA A 124 -7.43 -25.89 9.47
CA ALA A 124 -5.99 -25.67 9.33
C ALA A 124 -5.55 -25.43 7.87
N GLU A 125 -6.17 -26.12 6.91
CA GLU A 125 -5.83 -26.01 5.49
C GLU A 125 -6.34 -24.70 4.89
N THR A 126 -7.62 -24.38 5.07
CA THR A 126 -8.23 -23.16 4.50
C THR A 126 -7.59 -21.90 5.07
N VAL A 127 -7.32 -21.88 6.39
CA VAL A 127 -6.64 -20.77 7.06
C VAL A 127 -5.19 -20.65 6.58
N ALA A 128 -4.42 -21.74 6.51
CA ALA A 128 -3.04 -21.69 6.03
C ALA A 128 -2.98 -21.20 4.57
N HIS A 129 -3.88 -21.67 3.70
CA HIS A 129 -3.96 -21.19 2.33
C HIS A 129 -4.27 -19.69 2.25
N ALA A 130 -5.24 -19.19 3.03
CA ALA A 130 -5.54 -17.75 3.09
C ALA A 130 -4.34 -16.93 3.56
N GLN A 131 -3.59 -17.40 4.57
CA GLN A 131 -2.37 -16.74 5.03
C GLN A 131 -1.30 -16.66 3.95
N ILE A 132 -1.04 -17.77 3.25
CA ILE A 132 -0.01 -17.83 2.21
C ILE A 132 -0.35 -16.87 1.06
N VAL A 133 -1.57 -16.94 0.52
CA VAL A 133 -1.98 -16.07 -0.60
C VAL A 133 -1.97 -14.59 -0.19
N THR A 134 -2.38 -14.29 1.05
CA THR A 134 -2.32 -12.91 1.56
C THR A 134 -0.87 -12.43 1.71
N ALA A 135 0.05 -13.30 2.15
CA ALA A 135 1.46 -12.97 2.26
C ALA A 135 2.10 -12.72 0.87
N GLU A 136 1.76 -13.53 -0.14
CA GLU A 136 2.18 -13.29 -1.53
C GLU A 136 1.70 -11.92 -2.03
N ALA A 137 0.42 -11.60 -1.79
CA ALA A 137 -0.15 -10.30 -2.15
C ALA A 137 0.54 -9.15 -1.40
N LYS A 138 0.86 -9.34 -0.12
CA LYS A 138 1.59 -8.35 0.69
C LYS A 138 2.97 -8.05 0.14
N ILE A 139 3.75 -9.08 -0.18
CA ILE A 139 5.10 -8.90 -0.76
C ILE A 139 5.00 -8.03 -2.03
N LEU A 140 4.12 -8.40 -2.96
CA LEU A 140 4.02 -7.68 -4.23
C LEU A 140 3.47 -6.25 -4.06
N SER A 141 2.45 -6.06 -3.21
CA SER A 141 1.87 -4.74 -2.94
C SER A 141 2.88 -3.78 -2.29
N THR A 142 3.68 -4.26 -1.32
CA THR A 142 4.77 -3.49 -0.72
C THR A 142 5.83 -3.10 -1.75
N GLU A 143 6.26 -4.04 -2.60
CA GLU A 143 7.26 -3.76 -3.64
C GLU A 143 6.77 -2.72 -4.66
N ILE A 144 5.54 -2.86 -5.15
CA ILE A 144 5.00 -1.92 -6.14
C ILE A 144 4.72 -0.54 -5.55
N ALA A 145 4.27 -0.46 -4.29
CA ALA A 145 4.10 0.82 -3.60
C ALA A 145 5.42 1.60 -3.52
N ILE A 146 6.52 0.94 -3.15
CA ILE A 146 7.84 1.59 -3.11
C ILE A 146 8.35 1.88 -4.53
N ALA A 147 8.21 0.97 -5.48
CA ALA A 147 8.70 1.18 -6.85
C ALA A 147 7.99 2.35 -7.55
N ALA A 148 6.65 2.38 -7.51
CA ALA A 148 5.84 3.43 -8.12
C ALA A 148 6.16 4.81 -7.54
N THR A 149 6.25 4.90 -6.21
CA THR A 149 6.48 6.18 -5.52
C THR A 149 7.88 6.73 -5.72
N ASN A 150 8.90 5.89 -5.92
CA ASN A 150 10.23 6.34 -6.33
C ASN A 150 10.27 6.73 -7.81
N LYS A 151 9.72 5.89 -8.70
CA LYS A 151 9.72 6.14 -10.14
C LYS A 151 8.99 7.42 -10.53
N LEU A 152 8.00 7.85 -9.74
CA LEU A 152 7.36 9.14 -9.88
C LEU A 152 8.39 10.26 -10.08
N PHE A 153 9.40 10.36 -9.22
CA PHE A 153 10.39 11.44 -9.28
C PHE A 153 11.34 11.31 -10.47
N GLU A 154 11.70 10.08 -10.83
CA GLU A 154 12.54 9.81 -12.00
C GLU A 154 11.85 10.26 -13.29
N LEU A 155 10.55 9.96 -13.44
CA LEU A 155 9.78 10.26 -14.65
C LEU A 155 9.26 11.70 -14.68
N ALA A 156 8.91 12.27 -13.52
CA ALA A 156 8.39 13.64 -13.41
C ALA A 156 9.51 14.70 -13.44
N GLY A 157 10.76 14.31 -13.17
CA GLY A 157 11.94 15.18 -13.20
C GLY A 157 11.99 16.20 -12.07
N THR A 158 13.02 17.06 -12.04
CA THR A 158 13.36 17.91 -10.89
C THR A 158 12.22 18.79 -10.38
N ARG A 159 11.30 19.24 -11.23
CA ARG A 159 10.16 20.07 -10.79
C ARG A 159 9.22 19.34 -9.84
N SER A 160 9.14 18.01 -9.93
CA SER A 160 8.33 17.20 -9.03
C SER A 160 8.75 17.30 -7.55
N THR A 161 9.97 17.79 -7.27
CA THR A 161 10.47 17.96 -5.90
C THR A 161 10.02 19.27 -5.24
N LEU A 162 9.34 20.15 -5.98
CA LEU A 162 8.81 21.39 -5.41
C LEU A 162 7.73 21.07 -4.38
N ALA A 163 7.87 21.66 -3.19
CA ALA A 163 7.00 21.39 -2.05
C ALA A 163 5.51 21.66 -2.32
N GLU A 164 5.19 22.60 -3.22
CA GLU A 164 3.82 22.91 -3.63
C GLU A 164 3.08 21.72 -4.26
N HIS A 165 3.82 20.77 -4.85
CA HIS A 165 3.23 19.57 -5.45
C HIS A 165 3.00 18.44 -4.43
N ASN A 166 3.74 18.43 -3.31
CA ASN A 166 3.59 17.45 -2.23
C ASN A 166 3.56 15.99 -2.74
N LEU A 167 4.36 15.66 -3.75
CA LEU A 167 4.37 14.34 -4.41
C LEU A 167 5.08 13.28 -3.56
N ASP A 168 6.00 13.72 -2.71
CA ASP A 168 6.74 12.90 -1.76
C ASP A 168 5.83 12.27 -0.69
N ARG A 169 4.59 12.77 -0.55
CA ARG A 169 3.57 12.20 0.35
C ARG A 169 3.30 10.73 0.05
N HIS A 170 3.31 10.31 -1.22
CA HIS A 170 3.05 8.91 -1.56
C HIS A 170 4.18 8.02 -1.08
N TRP A 171 5.43 8.40 -1.36
CA TRP A 171 6.60 7.66 -0.89
C TRP A 171 6.65 7.64 0.64
N ARG A 172 6.44 8.78 1.30
CA ARG A 172 6.42 8.86 2.76
C ARG A 172 5.37 7.92 3.35
N ASN A 173 4.13 7.97 2.83
CA ASN A 173 3.06 7.10 3.29
C ASN A 173 3.33 5.62 3.03
N ALA A 174 3.81 5.24 1.85
CA ALA A 174 4.19 3.87 1.53
C ALA A 174 5.34 3.39 2.42
N ARG A 175 6.41 4.18 2.55
CA ARG A 175 7.59 3.82 3.31
C ARG A 175 7.30 3.67 4.79
N THR A 176 6.42 4.49 5.37
CA THR A 176 5.97 4.29 6.76
C THR A 176 5.10 3.03 6.88
N HIS A 177 4.11 2.86 6.01
CA HIS A 177 3.09 1.81 6.16
C HIS A 177 3.66 0.40 5.94
N THR A 178 4.52 0.23 4.94
CA THR A 178 5.16 -1.04 4.57
C THR A 178 6.16 -1.61 5.60
N LEU A 179 6.40 -0.90 6.72
CA LEU A 179 7.27 -1.38 7.80
C LEU A 179 6.54 -2.22 8.85
N HIS A 180 5.21 -2.35 8.73
CA HIS A 180 4.36 -3.23 9.52
C HIS A 180 4.20 -4.60 8.86
#